data_AF-A0A8J2LEU2-F1
#
_entry.id   AF-A0A8J2LEU2-F1
#
_cell.length_a   1.000
_cell.length_b   1.000
_cell.length_c   1.000
_cell.angle_alpha   90.00
_cell.angle_beta   90.00
_cell.angle_gamma   90.00
#
_symmetry.space_group_name_H-M   'P 1'
#
loop_
_entity.id
_entity.type
_entity.pdbx_description
1 polymer ?
#
loop_
_entity_poly.entity_id
_entity_poly.type
_entity_poly.pdbx_seq_one_letter_code
_entity_poly.pdbx_strand_id
1 'polypeptide(L)'
;MFISCDGVETSLTYKIYSDPFQDNTWVSIFAFAILTGIFLEFHVKQSLVQIYPMLMLPLRALLEQVDVDESEVPRTRKLKMVMTMWLLASVVLSNAYKGILTSDLTALKPANGFQAFDNLTDFDLIISPYKNFYERNIHAN
;
A
#
# COMPACT_ATOMS: atom_id res chain seq x y z
N MET A 1 2.45 -12.64 -12.18
CA MET A 1 1.46 -13.66 -12.59
C MET A 1 0.10 -13.11 -12.22
N PHE A 2 -0.64 -12.58 -13.19
CA PHE A 2 -1.98 -12.04 -12.94
C PHE A 2 -2.98 -13.17 -13.15
N ILE A 3 -3.46 -13.75 -12.05
CA ILE A 3 -4.63 -14.61 -12.06
C ILE A 3 -5.84 -13.68 -12.14
N SER A 4 -6.33 -13.44 -13.34
CA SER A 4 -7.67 -12.87 -13.54
C SER A 4 -8.67 -14.01 -13.35
N CYS A 5 -9.25 -14.12 -12.15
CA CYS A 5 -10.44 -14.93 -11.95
C CYS A 5 -11.63 -14.21 -12.60
N ASP A 6 -11.90 -14.60 -13.84
CA ASP A 6 -13.19 -14.43 -14.51
C ASP A 6 -14.27 -15.08 -13.62
N GLY A 7 -15.09 -14.28 -12.94
CA GLY A 7 -16.27 -14.78 -12.22
C GLY A 7 -16.42 -14.45 -10.73
N VAL A 8 -15.67 -13.51 -10.16
CA VAL A 8 -16.05 -12.92 -8.87
C VAL A 8 -16.37 -11.45 -9.07
N GLU A 9 -17.66 -11.14 -9.22
CA GLU A 9 -18.21 -9.79 -9.09
C GLU A 9 -18.10 -9.27 -7.64
N THR A 10 -16.92 -9.37 -7.02
CA THR A 10 -16.62 -8.58 -5.83
C THR A 10 -16.32 -7.19 -6.31
N SER A 11 -17.28 -6.30 -6.11
CA SER A 11 -17.13 -4.86 -6.28
C SER A 11 -15.85 -4.43 -5.56
N LEU A 12 -14.77 -4.27 -6.33
CA LEU A 12 -13.45 -3.92 -5.83
C LEU A 12 -13.58 -2.48 -5.32
N THR A 13 -13.93 -2.37 -4.04
CA THR A 13 -14.24 -1.08 -3.43
C THR A 13 -12.93 -0.37 -3.21
N TYR A 14 -12.86 0.91 -3.59
CA TYR A 14 -11.66 1.76 -3.44
C TYR A 14 -11.04 1.71 -2.03
N LYS A 15 -11.83 1.35 -1.03
CA LYS A 15 -11.45 1.10 0.35
C LYS A 15 -10.25 0.17 0.53
N ILE A 16 -10.06 -0.82 -0.34
CA ILE A 16 -8.91 -1.75 -0.26
C ILE A 16 -7.56 -1.00 -0.36
N TYR A 17 -7.52 0.14 -1.04
CA TYR A 17 -6.29 0.95 -1.16
C TYR A 17 -6.05 1.87 0.04
N SER A 18 -7.09 2.24 0.80
CA SER A 18 -6.94 3.09 1.99
C SER A 18 -6.72 2.28 3.27
N ASP A 19 -7.24 1.06 3.33
CA ASP A 19 -7.21 0.16 4.50
C ASP A 19 -5.82 -0.32 4.97
N PRO A 20 -4.75 -0.40 4.14
CA PRO A 20 -3.46 -0.95 4.58
C PRO A 20 -2.82 -0.18 5.74
N PHE A 21 -3.14 1.10 5.89
CA PHE A 21 -2.73 1.92 7.02
C PHE A 21 -3.94 2.51 7.73
N GLN A 22 -3.85 2.62 9.05
CA GLN A 22 -4.84 3.35 9.83
C GLN A 22 -4.84 4.83 9.45
N ASP A 23 -6.01 5.48 9.57
CA ASP A 23 -6.18 6.91 9.27
C ASP A 23 -5.15 7.80 9.99
N ASN A 24 -4.83 7.47 11.25
CA ASN A 24 -3.82 8.18 12.04
C ASN A 24 -2.42 8.10 11.43
N THR A 25 -2.07 6.96 10.81
CA THR A 25 -0.78 6.76 10.15
C THR A 25 -0.70 7.61 8.89
N TRP A 26 -1.76 7.66 8.08
CA TRP A 26 -1.83 8.54 6.91
C TRP A 26 -1.63 10.00 7.30
N VAL A 27 -2.36 10.48 8.30
CA VAL A 27 -2.22 11.85 8.81
C VAL A 27 -0.79 12.11 9.28
N SER A 28 -0.18 11.15 9.98
CA SER A 28 1.21 11.28 10.46
C SER A 28 2.21 11.38 9.29
N ILE A 29 2.08 10.53 8.27
CA ILE A 29 2.96 10.55 7.09
C ILE A 29 2.90 11.92 6.40
N PHE A 30 1.69 12.43 6.14
CA PHE A 30 1.53 13.74 5.50
C PHE A 30 2.04 14.88 6.39
N ALA A 31 1.78 14.83 7.69
CA ALA A 31 2.30 15.82 8.63
C ALA A 31 3.83 15.86 8.65
N PHE A 32 4.50 14.71 8.71
CA PHE A 32 5.97 14.64 8.68
C PHE A 32 6.56 15.07 7.33
N ALA A 33 5.88 14.77 6.22
CA ALA A 33 6.30 15.22 4.89
C ALA A 33 6.27 16.76 4.81
N ILE A 34 5.18 17.38 5.27
CA ILE A 34 5.02 18.84 5.31
C ILE A 34 6.06 19.47 6.24
N LEU A 35 6.25 18.93 7.44
CA LEU A 35 7.25 19.43 8.40
C LEU A 35 8.67 19.38 7.82
N THR A 36 8.99 18.31 7.09
CA THR A 36 10.28 18.16 6.41
C THR A 36 10.41 19.20 5.30
N GLY A 37 9.37 19.45 4.51
CA GLY A 37 9.33 20.51 3.49
C GLY A 37 9.58 21.91 4.07
N ILE A 38 8.88 22.26 5.15
CA ILE A 38 9.05 23.55 5.86
C ILE A 38 10.47 23.67 6.44
N PHE A 39 11.00 22.59 7.03
CA PHE A 39 12.36 22.57 7.57
C PHE A 39 13.40 22.84 6.47
N LEU A 40 13.25 22.20 5.31
CA LEU A 40 14.14 22.42 4.16
C LEU A 40 14.07 23.87 3.68
N GLU A 41 12.86 24.41 3.51
CA GLU A 41 12.65 25.79 3.07
C GLU A 41 13.34 26.79 3.99
N PHE A 42 13.13 26.67 5.31
CA PHE A 42 13.74 27.58 6.30
C PHE A 42 15.27 27.56 6.24
N HIS A 43 15.86 26.39 5.97
CA HIS A 43 17.31 26.22 5.97
C HIS A 43 17.99 26.50 4.63
N VAL A 44 17.27 26.48 3.52
CA VAL A 44 17.84 26.70 2.19
C VAL A 44 18.04 28.20 1.87
N LYS A 45 17.39 29.14 2.58
CA LYS A 45 17.59 30.61 2.42
C LYS A 45 17.64 31.10 0.96
N GLN A 46 16.95 30.43 0.04
CA GLN A 46 16.80 30.91 -1.32
C GLN A 46 15.56 31.79 -1.42
N SER A 47 15.56 32.70 -2.39
CA SER A 47 14.50 33.67 -2.61
C SER A 47 13.12 33.00 -2.64
N LEU A 48 12.08 33.76 -2.24
CA LEU A 48 10.66 33.38 -2.16
C LEU A 48 10.04 32.76 -3.43
N VAL A 49 10.83 32.56 -4.48
CA VAL A 49 10.41 32.09 -5.81
C VAL A 49 10.37 30.54 -5.89
N GLN A 50 10.88 29.81 -4.89
CA GLN A 50 11.00 28.33 -4.94
C GLN A 50 10.36 27.58 -3.75
N ILE A 51 9.31 28.12 -3.14
CA ILE A 51 8.57 27.45 -2.04
C ILE A 51 7.96 26.12 -2.50
N TYR A 52 7.34 26.13 -3.69
CA TYR A 52 6.65 24.98 -4.27
C TYR A 52 7.55 23.74 -4.49
N PRO A 53 8.73 23.85 -5.14
CA PRO A 53 9.59 22.68 -5.36
C PRO A 53 10.11 22.06 -4.06
N MET A 54 10.40 22.87 -3.03
CA MET A 54 10.95 22.36 -1.77
C MET A 54 9.92 21.60 -0.93
N LEU A 55 8.67 22.03 -0.93
CA LEU A 55 7.58 21.31 -0.25
C LEU A 55 7.15 20.05 -1.02
N MET A 56 7.31 20.04 -2.35
CA MET A 56 7.03 18.88 -3.19
C MET A 56 8.11 17.81 -3.10
N LEU A 57 9.34 18.16 -2.73
CA LEU A 57 10.48 17.24 -2.69
C LEU A 57 10.26 16.04 -1.72
N PRO A 58 9.80 16.22 -0.46
CA PRO A 58 9.46 15.10 0.42
C PRO A 58 8.33 14.22 -0.12
N LEU A 59 7.34 14.80 -0.80
CA LEU A 59 6.21 14.07 -1.40
C LEU A 59 6.65 13.24 -2.60
N ARG A 60 7.50 13.80 -3.47
CA ARG A 60 8.13 13.07 -4.59
C ARG A 60 8.96 11.90 -4.08
N ALA A 61 9.74 12.12 -3.02
CA ALA A 61 10.50 11.06 -2.36
C ALA A 61 9.60 9.94 -1.78
N LEU A 62 8.45 10.30 -1.21
CA LEU A 62 7.46 9.33 -0.71
C LEU A 62 6.87 8.48 -1.84
N LEU A 63 6.59 9.11 -2.98
CA LEU A 63 6.07 8.45 -4.19
C LEU A 63 7.13 7.71 -5.01
N GLU A 64 8.37 7.60 -4.51
CA GLU A 64 9.51 7.01 -5.22
C GLU A 64 9.83 7.72 -6.56
N GLN A 65 9.38 8.97 -6.72
CA GLN A 65 9.58 9.81 -7.92
C GLN A 65 10.76 10.79 -7.72
N VAL A 66 11.94 10.26 -7.45
CA VAL A 66 13.14 11.07 -7.21
C VAL A 66 13.84 11.38 -8.53
N ASP A 67 13.20 12.20 -9.37
CA ASP A 67 13.90 12.94 -10.44
C ASP A 67 14.32 14.30 -9.85
N VAL A 68 15.47 14.29 -9.18
CA VAL A 68 16.02 15.50 -8.55
C VAL A 68 17.18 15.97 -9.39
N ASP A 69 17.00 17.13 -10.01
CA ASP A 69 18.09 17.83 -10.68
C ASP A 69 19.15 18.21 -9.62
N GLU A 70 20.45 18.12 -9.97
CA GLU A 70 21.54 18.38 -9.02
C GLU A 70 21.48 19.80 -8.41
N SER A 71 20.77 20.70 -9.10
CA SER A 71 20.48 22.06 -8.68
C SER A 71 19.51 22.15 -7.47
N GLU A 72 18.64 21.16 -7.30
CA GLU A 72 17.63 21.09 -6.22
C GLU A 72 18.13 20.36 -4.97
N VAL A 73 19.30 19.70 -5.05
CA VAL A 73 19.85 18.92 -3.93
C VAL A 73 20.41 19.85 -2.85
N PRO A 74 20.00 19.69 -1.58
CA PRO A 74 20.53 20.49 -0.49
C PRO A 74 22.05 20.33 -0.35
N ARG A 75 22.79 21.44 -0.41
CA ARG A 75 24.26 21.42 -0.35
C ARG A 75 24.81 21.24 1.07
N THR A 76 24.02 21.54 2.10
CA THR A 76 24.51 21.46 3.50
C THR A 76 24.41 20.05 4.06
N ARG A 77 25.39 19.65 4.86
CA ARG A 77 25.46 18.30 5.48
C ARG A 77 24.23 17.98 6.33
N LYS A 78 23.67 18.98 7.02
CA LYS A 78 22.49 18.83 7.87
C LYS A 78 21.24 18.48 7.04
N LEU A 79 21.03 19.19 5.94
CA LEU A 79 19.88 18.95 5.07
C LEU A 79 19.98 17.63 4.33
N LYS A 80 21.19 17.25 3.89
CA LYS A 80 21.44 15.91 3.34
C LYS A 80 21.06 14.81 4.32
N MET A 81 21.48 14.92 5.59
CA MET A 81 21.16 13.92 6.61
C MET A 81 19.65 13.80 6.83
N VAL A 82 18.92 14.91 6.91
CA VAL A 82 17.45 14.90 7.07
C VAL A 82 16.78 14.28 5.84
N MET A 83 17.19 14.65 4.63
CA MET A 83 16.65 14.06 3.40
C MET A 83 16.96 12.57 3.28
N THR A 84 18.15 12.12 3.65
CA THR A 84 18.49 10.70 3.64
C THR A 84 17.64 9.90 4.65
N MET A 85 17.41 10.46 5.85
CA MET A 85 16.51 9.83 6.82
C MET A 85 15.07 9.78 6.31
N TRP A 86 14.59 10.85 5.68
CA TRP A 86 13.26 10.88 5.07
C TRP A 86 13.14 9.86 3.94
N LEU A 87 14.12 9.79 3.03
CA LEU A 87 14.16 8.80 1.96
C LEU A 87 14.13 7.37 2.49
N LEU A 88 14.91 7.09 3.54
CA LEU A 88 14.92 5.78 4.17
C LEU A 88 13.53 5.44 4.75
N ALA A 89 12.90 6.39 5.44
CA ALA A 89 11.55 6.23 5.98
C ALA A 89 10.52 5.98 4.86
N SER A 90 10.58 6.77 3.78
CA SER A 90 9.71 6.61 2.60
C SER A 90 9.83 5.23 1.97
N VAL A 91 11.05 4.72 1.79
CA VAL A 91 11.26 3.37 1.24
C VAL A 91 10.66 2.30 2.14
N VAL A 92 10.85 2.41 3.46
CA VAL A 92 10.27 1.47 4.43
C VAL A 92 8.74 1.53 4.39
N LEU A 93 8.15 2.73 4.40
CA LEU A 93 6.70 2.95 4.35
C LEU A 93 6.08 2.40 3.06
N SER A 94 6.66 2.73 1.90
CA SER A 94 6.16 2.28 0.61
C SER A 94 6.24 0.76 0.47
N ASN A 95 7.31 0.14 0.96
CA ASN A 95 7.44 -1.32 0.96
C ASN A 95 6.47 -1.98 1.94
N ALA A 96 6.27 -1.42 3.13
CA ALA A 96 5.28 -1.93 4.08
C ALA A 96 3.86 -1.86 3.50
N TYR A 97 3.49 -0.72 2.90
CA TYR A 97 2.20 -0.53 2.23
C TYR A 97 1.98 -1.56 1.10
N LYS A 98 2.96 -1.69 0.19
CA LYS A 98 2.90 -2.67 -0.91
C LYS A 98 2.80 -4.10 -0.38
N GLY A 99 3.51 -4.42 0.70
CA GLY A 99 3.49 -5.73 1.36
C GLY A 99 2.12 -6.08 1.94
N ILE A 100 1.52 -5.17 2.73
CA ILE A 100 0.18 -5.36 3.30
C ILE A 100 -0.86 -5.46 2.19
N LEU A 101 -0.84 -4.53 1.24
CA LEU A 101 -1.79 -4.53 0.11
C LEU A 101 -1.70 -5.83 -0.70
N THR A 102 -0.49 -6.32 -0.97
CA THR A 102 -0.31 -7.60 -1.68
C THR A 102 -0.81 -8.77 -0.83
N SER A 103 -0.54 -8.76 0.48
CA SER A 103 -1.05 -9.76 1.41
C SER A 103 -2.58 -9.78 1.42
N ASP A 104 -3.24 -8.63 1.45
CA ASP A 104 -4.71 -8.54 1.47
C ASP A 104 -5.34 -8.95 0.13
N LEU A 105 -4.66 -8.66 -0.99
CA LEU A 105 -5.09 -9.08 -2.32
C LEU A 105 -4.86 -10.57 -2.59
N THR A 106 -3.84 -11.17 -1.96
CA THR A 106 -3.50 -12.59 -2.12
C THR A 106 -4.11 -13.48 -1.04
N ALA A 107 -4.47 -12.91 0.11
CA ALA A 107 -5.23 -13.60 1.12
C ALA A 107 -6.59 -13.96 0.52
N LEU A 108 -6.87 -15.26 0.45
CA LEU A 108 -8.23 -15.74 0.29
C LEU A 108 -9.05 -15.09 1.40
N LYS A 109 -9.97 -14.20 1.01
CA LYS A 109 -10.89 -13.46 1.89
C LYS A 109 -11.25 -14.37 3.08
N PRO A 110 -10.99 -13.97 4.35
CA PRO A 110 -11.39 -14.79 5.47
C PRO A 110 -12.88 -15.06 5.29
N ALA A 111 -13.24 -16.34 5.30
CA ALA A 111 -14.63 -16.75 5.24
C ALA A 111 -15.33 -16.13 6.47
N ASN A 112 -15.93 -14.96 6.28
CA ASN A 112 -16.78 -14.28 7.26
C ASN A 112 -18.08 -15.06 7.45
N GLY A 113 -17.98 -16.35 7.75
CA GLY A 113 -19.08 -17.30 7.72
C GLY A 113 -18.94 -18.44 8.73
N PHE A 114 -17.87 -18.54 9.52
CA PHE A 114 -17.74 -19.65 10.48
C PHE A 114 -17.33 -19.15 11.86
N GLN A 115 -18.25 -18.43 12.52
CA GLN A 115 -18.10 -18.07 13.95
C GLN A 115 -18.56 -19.20 14.90
N ALA A 116 -19.27 -20.22 14.38
CA ALA A 116 -19.76 -21.36 15.15
C ALA A 116 -19.47 -22.68 14.41
N PHE A 117 -19.21 -23.75 15.17
CA PHE A 117 -19.00 -25.11 14.63
C PHE A 117 -20.21 -25.63 13.83
N ASP A 118 -21.40 -25.12 14.12
CA ASP A 118 -22.64 -25.45 13.39
C ASP A 118 -22.67 -24.92 11.95
N ASN A 119 -21.87 -23.91 11.60
CA ASN A 119 -21.75 -23.51 10.20
C ASN A 119 -20.84 -24.47 9.40
N LEU A 120 -20.03 -25.31 10.06
CA LEU A 120 -19.15 -26.27 9.36
C LEU A 120 -19.92 -27.43 8.70
N THR A 121 -21.23 -27.58 8.93
CA THR A 121 -22.03 -28.57 8.19
C THR A 121 -22.43 -28.11 6.79
N ASP A 122 -22.27 -26.82 6.46
CA ASP A 122 -22.57 -26.26 5.13
C ASP A 122 -21.36 -26.34 4.17
N PHE A 123 -20.39 -27.21 4.48
CA PHE A 123 -19.26 -27.55 3.60
C PHE A 123 -19.69 -28.25 2.30
N ASP A 124 -20.94 -28.69 2.19
CA ASP A 124 -21.47 -29.31 0.97
C ASP A 124 -21.38 -28.37 -0.24
N LEU A 125 -21.36 -27.03 -0.06
CA LEU A 125 -21.21 -26.07 -1.16
C LEU A 125 -19.77 -25.91 -1.68
N ILE A 126 -18.76 -26.09 -0.84
CA ILE A 126 -17.34 -26.04 -1.26
C ILE A 126 -16.91 -27.39 -1.87
N ILE A 127 -17.51 -28.50 -1.41
CA ILE A 127 -17.24 -29.86 -1.90
C ILE A 127 -18.14 -30.21 -3.11
N SER A 128 -19.25 -29.50 -3.34
CA SER A 128 -20.21 -29.72 -4.44
C SER A 128 -19.59 -29.91 -5.84
N PRO A 129 -18.62 -29.10 -6.31
CA PRO A 129 -18.02 -29.33 -7.62
C PRO A 129 -17.15 -30.61 -7.66
N TYR A 130 -16.59 -31.04 -6.53
CA TYR A 130 -15.81 -32.28 -6.41
C TYR A 130 -16.69 -33.53 -6.27
N LYS A 131 -17.80 -33.44 -5.53
CA LYS A 131 -18.77 -34.54 -5.37
C LYS A 131 -19.40 -34.94 -6.71
N ASN A 132 -19.80 -33.94 -7.51
CA ASN A 132 -20.35 -34.15 -8.85
C ASN A 132 -19.33 -34.68 -9.88
N PHE A 133 -18.03 -34.51 -9.63
CA PHE A 133 -16.97 -35.09 -10.46
C PHE A 133 -16.67 -36.54 -10.08
N TYR A 134 -16.73 -36.85 -8.78
CA TYR A 134 -16.52 -38.21 -8.28
C TYR A 134 -17.69 -39.15 -8.63
N GLU A 135 -18.94 -38.70 -8.47
CA GLU A 135 -20.14 -39.49 -8.81
C GLU A 135 -20.24 -39.76 -10.33
N ARG A 136 -19.82 -38.82 -11.18
CA ARG A 136 -19.77 -39.03 -12.64
C ARG A 136 -18.75 -40.08 -13.08
N ASN A 137 -17.65 -40.23 -12.36
CA ASN A 137 -16.59 -41.18 -12.69
C ASN A 137 -16.83 -42.59 -12.12
N ILE A 138 -17.70 -42.73 -11.12
CA ILE A 138 -18.09 -44.05 -10.58
C ILE A 138 -19.16 -44.73 -11.48
N HIS A 139 -20.00 -43.96 -12.17
CA HIS A 139 -21.02 -44.49 -13.10
C HIS A 139 -20.53 -44.71 -14.54
N ALA A 140 -19.23 -44.52 -14.81
CA ALA A 140 -18.61 -44.68 -16.13
C ALA A 140 -17.79 -45.99 -16.27
N ASN A 141 -17.83 -46.88 -15.27
CA ASN A 141 -17.32 -48.26 -15.31
C ASN A 141 -18.47 -49.25 -15.05
#